data_AF-A0A496AWH0-F1
#
_entry.id   AF-A0A496AWH0-F1
#
_cell.length_a   1.000
_cell.length_b   1.000
_cell.length_c   1.000
_cell.angle_alpha   90.00
_cell.angle_beta   90.00
_cell.angle_gamma   90.00
#
_symmetry.space_group_name_H-M   'P 1'
#
loop_
_entity.id
_entity.type
_entity.pdbx_description
1 polymer ?
#
loop_
_entity_poly.entity_id
_entity_poly.type
_entity_poly.pdbx_seq_one_letter_code
_entity_poly.pdbx_strand_id
1 'polypeptide(L)'
;MKHNITDMTHAQFSDWLTPTVNCPLFESRERLVALLAENANRDALETELQEFYEGYCGLAFELEEHEESLLSILRASDIFAPLQKRVAAVEVVRKTSPEGRIARRMSDRPLITDPQPEIKVLALSDDEFRALMETLVNWELFAARAQVVKLQKAVPSVDGTEQLKSAFLEFFVCYLELEQFLEDYYYDPDEGLELRPEVAERLERSVAEVEAGTAELISIEEVAKELGLKW
;
A
#
# COMPACT_ATOMS: atom_id res chain seq x y z
N MET A 1 14.06 -14.73 1.54
CA MET A 1 14.74 -15.59 0.53
C MET A 1 14.58 -14.86 -0.80
N LYS A 2 15.63 -14.50 -1.55
CA LYS A 2 15.44 -13.74 -2.81
C LYS A 2 14.63 -14.61 -3.78
N HIS A 3 13.36 -14.27 -4.00
CA HIS A 3 12.50 -15.00 -4.94
C HIS A 3 12.92 -14.65 -6.37
N ASN A 4 13.57 -15.59 -7.06
CA ASN A 4 13.85 -15.46 -8.47
C ASN A 4 12.64 -15.95 -9.28
N ILE A 5 11.79 -15.02 -9.73
CA ILE A 5 10.57 -15.37 -10.47
C ILE A 5 10.87 -15.98 -11.84
N THR A 6 12.08 -15.83 -12.40
CA THR A 6 12.42 -16.39 -13.72
C THR A 6 12.36 -17.90 -13.73
N ASP A 7 12.71 -18.54 -12.61
CA ASP A 7 12.86 -20.00 -12.51
C ASP A 7 11.59 -20.68 -12.00
N MET A 8 10.57 -19.89 -11.64
CA MET A 8 9.30 -20.42 -11.17
C MET A 8 8.52 -21.08 -12.31
N THR A 9 7.99 -22.26 -12.01
CA THR A 9 6.93 -22.87 -12.82
C THR A 9 5.67 -22.00 -12.78
N HIS A 10 4.75 -22.22 -13.73
CA HIS A 10 3.47 -21.52 -13.75
C HIS A 10 2.74 -21.59 -12.40
N ALA A 11 2.64 -22.78 -11.80
CA ALA A 11 1.95 -22.96 -10.52
C ALA A 11 2.62 -22.19 -9.39
N GLN A 12 3.95 -22.30 -9.26
CA GLN A 12 4.70 -21.58 -8.23
C GLN A 12 4.57 -20.06 -8.39
N PHE A 13 4.63 -19.56 -9.62
CA PHE A 13 4.49 -18.12 -9.87
C PHE A 13 3.06 -17.65 -9.60
N SER A 14 2.06 -18.41 -10.03
CA SER A 14 0.65 -18.11 -9.73
C SER A 14 0.36 -18.12 -8.23
N ASP A 15 0.90 -19.06 -7.47
CA ASP A 15 0.76 -19.10 -6.02
C ASP A 15 1.43 -17.89 -5.36
N TRP A 16 2.64 -17.56 -5.79
CA TRP A 16 3.38 -16.39 -5.30
C TRP A 16 2.68 -15.06 -5.61
N LEU A 17 2.01 -14.93 -6.76
CA LEU A 17 1.25 -13.73 -7.13
C LEU A 17 -0.03 -13.52 -6.33
N THR A 18 -0.56 -14.58 -5.67
CA THR A 18 -1.90 -14.58 -5.08
C THR A 18 -2.11 -13.45 -4.06
N PRO A 19 -1.20 -13.19 -3.10
CA PRO A 19 -1.35 -12.07 -2.16
C PRO A 19 -1.40 -10.72 -2.88
N THR A 20 -0.49 -10.50 -3.84
CA THR A 20 -0.40 -9.27 -4.62
C THR A 20 -1.67 -9.01 -5.43
N VAL A 21 -2.19 -9.99 -6.19
CA VAL A 21 -3.33 -9.77 -7.10
C VAL A 21 -4.68 -9.79 -6.40
N ASN A 22 -4.77 -10.32 -5.18
CA ASN A 22 -5.99 -10.31 -4.35
C ASN A 22 -5.93 -9.28 -3.23
N CYS A 23 -5.01 -8.31 -3.32
CA CYS A 23 -4.91 -7.20 -2.40
C CYS A 23 -6.26 -6.45 -2.26
N PRO A 24 -6.68 -6.07 -1.02
CA PRO A 24 -7.91 -5.33 -0.77
C PRO A 24 -8.06 -4.03 -1.56
N LEU A 25 -6.94 -3.42 -1.96
CA LEU A 25 -6.89 -2.24 -2.84
C LEU A 25 -7.83 -2.35 -4.06
N PHE A 26 -7.89 -3.54 -4.68
CA PHE A 26 -8.67 -3.72 -5.90
C PHE A 26 -10.18 -3.71 -5.64
N GLU A 27 -10.62 -4.20 -4.49
CA GLU A 27 -12.03 -4.13 -4.11
C GLU A 27 -12.42 -2.71 -3.70
N SER A 28 -11.53 -2.04 -2.96
CA SER A 28 -11.71 -0.63 -2.60
C SER A 28 -11.82 0.26 -3.83
N ARG A 29 -10.97 0.03 -4.85
CA ARG A 29 -11.08 0.75 -6.13
C ARG A 29 -12.46 0.62 -6.78
N GLU A 30 -13.06 -0.58 -6.79
CA GLU A 30 -14.40 -0.75 -7.38
C GLU A 30 -15.47 0.02 -6.59
N ARG A 31 -15.37 0.04 -5.25
CA ARG A 31 -16.27 0.83 -4.40
C ARG A 31 -16.09 2.34 -4.64
N LEU A 32 -14.84 2.81 -4.74
CA LEU A 32 -14.53 4.21 -5.01
C LEU A 32 -15.05 4.65 -6.39
N VAL A 33 -14.93 3.80 -7.42
CA VAL A 33 -15.54 4.05 -8.73
C VAL A 33 -17.06 4.19 -8.64
N ALA A 34 -17.73 3.32 -7.87
CA ALA A 34 -19.17 3.42 -7.69
C ALA A 34 -19.58 4.72 -6.98
N LEU A 35 -18.87 5.10 -5.90
CA LEU A 35 -19.10 6.35 -5.19
C LEU A 35 -18.90 7.59 -6.09
N LEU A 36 -17.86 7.58 -6.93
CA LEU A 36 -17.62 8.65 -7.90
C LEU A 36 -18.76 8.75 -8.92
N ALA A 37 -19.22 7.62 -9.47
CA ALA A 37 -20.32 7.58 -10.42
C ALA A 37 -21.66 8.06 -9.81
N GLU A 38 -21.86 7.84 -8.52
CA GLU A 38 -23.03 8.30 -7.76
C GLU A 38 -22.93 9.77 -7.29
N ASN A 39 -21.82 10.45 -7.59
CA ASN A 39 -21.51 11.79 -7.07
C ASN A 39 -21.60 11.85 -5.53
N ALA A 40 -21.04 10.83 -4.85
CA ALA A 40 -21.02 10.77 -3.40
C ALA A 40 -20.37 12.02 -2.77
N ASN A 41 -20.75 12.35 -1.54
CA ASN A 41 -20.16 13.47 -0.82
C ASN A 41 -18.71 13.17 -0.39
N ARG A 42 -18.02 14.21 0.09
CA ARG A 42 -16.62 14.12 0.52
C ARG A 42 -16.41 13.06 1.60
N ASP A 43 -17.23 13.04 2.64
CA ASP A 43 -17.11 12.09 3.76
C ASP A 43 -17.10 10.63 3.29
N ALA A 44 -17.97 10.28 2.33
CA ALA A 44 -18.02 8.92 1.78
C ALA A 44 -16.76 8.59 0.96
N LEU A 45 -16.23 9.55 0.21
CA LEU A 45 -15.01 9.38 -0.56
C LEU A 45 -13.77 9.30 0.33
N GLU A 46 -13.70 10.09 1.42
CA GLU A 46 -12.61 10.02 2.41
C GLU A 46 -12.60 8.68 3.15
N THR A 47 -13.79 8.17 3.52
CA THR A 47 -13.91 6.84 4.15
C THR A 47 -13.36 5.75 3.22
N GLU A 48 -13.72 5.77 1.94
CA GLU A 48 -13.23 4.76 1.00
C GLU A 48 -11.75 5.01 0.61
N LEU A 49 -11.27 6.25 0.62
CA LEU A 49 -9.86 6.55 0.44
C LEU A 49 -9.01 5.93 1.55
N GLN A 50 -9.49 5.88 2.79
CA GLN A 50 -8.78 5.22 3.89
C GLN A 50 -8.56 3.73 3.56
N GLU A 51 -9.62 3.02 3.20
CA GLU A 51 -9.58 1.61 2.79
C GLU A 51 -8.67 1.40 1.56
N PHE A 52 -8.72 2.33 0.60
CA PHE A 52 -7.86 2.32 -0.58
C PHE A 52 -6.39 2.46 -0.17
N TYR A 53 -6.07 3.41 0.70
CA TYR A 53 -4.71 3.69 1.15
C TYR A 53 -4.13 2.54 1.96
N GLU A 54 -4.91 1.93 2.87
CA GLU A 54 -4.51 0.73 3.61
C GLU A 54 -4.22 -0.44 2.66
N GLY A 55 -5.09 -0.66 1.68
CA GLY A 55 -4.86 -1.64 0.62
C GLY A 55 -3.59 -1.35 -0.18
N TYR A 56 -3.35 -0.09 -0.55
CA TYR A 56 -2.14 0.35 -1.23
C TYR A 56 -0.88 0.07 -0.40
N CYS A 57 -0.90 0.38 0.89
CA CYS A 57 0.21 0.08 1.80
C CYS A 57 0.51 -1.42 1.82
N GLY A 58 -0.54 -2.26 1.91
CA GLY A 58 -0.40 -3.72 1.81
C GLY A 58 0.25 -4.15 0.49
N LEU A 59 -0.20 -3.62 -0.64
CA LEU A 59 0.40 -3.91 -1.95
C LEU A 59 1.87 -3.48 -2.02
N ALA A 60 2.19 -2.30 -1.49
CA ALA A 60 3.53 -1.76 -1.50
C ALA A 60 4.52 -2.64 -0.72
N PHE A 61 4.14 -3.14 0.45
CA PHE A 61 5.00 -4.05 1.22
C PHE A 61 5.31 -5.35 0.46
N GLU A 62 4.32 -5.93 -0.21
CA GLU A 62 4.51 -7.14 -1.03
C GLU A 62 5.45 -6.90 -2.22
N LEU A 63 5.40 -5.73 -2.85
CA LEU A 63 6.20 -5.44 -4.05
C LEU A 63 7.61 -4.91 -3.72
N GLU A 64 7.77 -4.10 -2.68
CA GLU A 64 9.06 -3.50 -2.32
C GLU A 64 10.06 -4.53 -1.78
N GLU A 65 9.59 -5.61 -1.14
CA GLU A 65 10.46 -6.73 -0.77
C GLU A 65 11.20 -7.30 -1.99
N HIS A 66 10.62 -7.16 -3.17
CA HIS A 66 11.09 -7.78 -4.41
C HIS A 66 11.61 -6.77 -5.44
N GLU A 67 11.57 -5.46 -5.16
CA GLU A 67 11.91 -4.38 -6.11
C GLU A 67 13.27 -4.57 -6.77
N GLU A 68 14.35 -4.79 -6.00
CA GLU A 68 15.71 -4.98 -6.53
C GLU A 68 15.78 -6.17 -7.51
N SER A 69 15.11 -7.28 -7.17
CA SER A 69 15.08 -8.50 -7.98
C SER A 69 14.33 -8.27 -9.30
N LEU A 70 13.16 -7.64 -9.23
CA LEU A 70 12.32 -7.36 -10.39
C LEU A 70 12.97 -6.35 -11.34
N LEU A 71 13.60 -5.30 -10.79
CA LEU A 71 14.39 -4.35 -11.57
C LEU A 71 15.59 -5.01 -12.25
N SER A 72 16.25 -5.97 -11.58
CA SER A 72 17.35 -6.72 -12.18
C SER A 72 16.89 -7.57 -13.38
N ILE A 73 15.71 -8.20 -13.28
CA ILE A 73 15.10 -8.96 -14.38
C ILE A 73 14.79 -8.05 -15.57
N LEU A 74 14.18 -6.88 -15.31
CA LEU A 74 13.87 -5.89 -16.35
C LEU A 74 15.13 -5.44 -17.09
N ARG A 75 16.22 -5.14 -16.35
CA ARG A 75 17.49 -4.66 -16.91
C ARG A 75 18.27 -5.75 -17.65
N ALA A 76 18.04 -7.03 -17.34
CA ALA A 76 18.77 -8.14 -17.94
C ALA A 76 18.31 -8.51 -19.36
N SER A 77 17.17 -7.97 -19.84
CA SER A 77 16.59 -8.37 -21.13
C SER A 77 16.07 -7.19 -21.95
N ASP A 78 16.54 -7.07 -23.19
CA ASP A 78 16.16 -6.01 -24.14
C ASP A 78 14.68 -6.07 -24.56
N ILE A 79 14.02 -7.21 -24.38
CA ILE A 79 12.58 -7.35 -24.69
C ILE A 79 11.73 -6.40 -23.83
N PHE A 80 12.25 -6.00 -22.67
CA PHE A 80 11.62 -5.07 -21.74
C PHE A 80 12.08 -3.63 -21.91
N ALA A 81 12.76 -3.27 -23.02
CA ALA A 81 13.20 -1.90 -23.27
C ALA A 81 12.10 -0.82 -23.10
N PRO A 82 10.82 -1.04 -23.46
CA PRO A 82 9.76 -0.08 -23.16
C PRO A 82 9.54 0.13 -21.65
N LEU A 83 9.53 -0.95 -20.87
CA LEU A 83 9.39 -0.91 -19.42
C LEU A 83 10.60 -0.26 -18.75
N GLN A 84 11.81 -0.57 -19.22
CA GLN A 84 13.04 0.05 -18.73
C GLN A 84 13.01 1.58 -18.88
N LYS A 85 12.43 2.12 -19.96
CA LYS A 85 12.30 3.57 -20.15
C LYS A 85 11.35 4.20 -19.12
N ARG A 86 10.26 3.52 -18.79
CA ARG A 86 9.30 3.98 -17.77
C ARG A 86 9.93 3.97 -16.38
N VAL A 87 10.63 2.89 -16.04
CA VAL A 87 11.43 2.79 -14.81
C VAL A 87 12.45 3.93 -14.75
N ALA A 88 13.19 4.20 -15.82
CA ALA A 88 14.15 5.30 -15.85
C ALA A 88 13.48 6.67 -15.64
N ALA A 89 12.28 6.88 -16.18
CA ALA A 89 11.52 8.11 -15.93
C ALA A 89 11.14 8.26 -14.46
N VAL A 90 10.70 7.18 -13.80
CA VAL A 90 10.44 7.15 -12.35
C VAL A 90 11.72 7.44 -11.57
N GLU A 91 12.83 6.75 -11.87
CA GLU A 91 14.11 6.91 -11.17
C GLU A 91 14.69 8.34 -11.28
N VAL A 92 14.43 9.05 -12.38
CA VAL A 92 14.90 10.43 -12.58
C VAL A 92 14.24 11.44 -11.64
N VAL A 93 12.96 11.22 -11.29
CA VAL A 93 12.17 12.19 -10.51
C VAL A 93 11.95 11.76 -9.07
N ARG A 94 12.11 10.46 -8.76
CA ARG A 94 11.92 9.89 -7.43
C ARG A 94 12.86 10.58 -6.43
N LYS A 95 12.28 11.07 -5.33
CA LYS A 95 12.98 11.87 -4.33
C LYS A 95 13.32 11.07 -3.06
N THR A 96 12.69 9.91 -2.88
CA THR A 96 12.72 9.12 -1.64
C THR A 96 13.39 7.76 -1.81
N SER A 97 14.09 7.38 -0.75
CA SER A 97 14.75 6.09 -0.61
C SER A 97 13.73 4.97 -0.38
N PRO A 98 14.05 3.70 -0.68
CA PRO A 98 13.22 2.56 -0.29
C PRO A 98 12.87 2.58 1.21
N GLU A 99 13.84 2.85 2.08
CA GLU A 99 13.64 2.96 3.52
C GLU A 99 12.73 4.13 3.88
N GLY A 100 12.83 5.26 3.16
CA GLY A 100 11.98 6.42 3.36
C GLY A 100 10.52 6.18 2.97
N ARG A 101 10.28 5.39 1.91
CA ARG A 101 8.91 4.98 1.53
C ARG A 101 8.29 4.07 2.58
N ILE A 102 9.04 3.07 3.07
CA ILE A 102 8.60 2.20 4.17
C ILE A 102 8.29 3.03 5.43
N ALA A 103 9.20 3.93 5.83
CA ALA A 103 9.01 4.77 7.01
C ALA A 103 7.75 5.65 6.92
N ARG A 104 7.46 6.20 5.73
CA ARG A 104 6.26 7.02 5.49
C ARG A 104 4.96 6.23 5.66
N ARG A 105 4.94 4.95 5.30
CA ARG A 105 3.75 4.11 5.47
C ARG A 105 3.60 3.58 6.90
N MET A 106 4.70 3.42 7.63
CA MET A 106 4.72 2.81 8.96
C MET A 106 4.69 3.83 10.12
N SER A 107 4.88 5.11 9.84
CA SER A 107 4.95 6.13 10.88
C SER A 107 4.52 7.50 10.39
N ASP A 108 4.03 8.32 11.31
CA ASP A 108 3.62 9.70 11.10
C ASP A 108 4.81 10.63 10.76
N ARG A 109 6.03 10.10 10.67
CA ARG A 109 7.26 10.86 10.46
C ARG A 109 8.13 10.20 9.38
N PRO A 110 8.20 10.78 8.17
CA PRO A 110 9.18 10.33 7.19
C PRO A 110 10.59 10.43 7.75
N LEU A 111 11.52 9.67 7.18
CA LEU A 111 12.94 9.82 7.50
C LEU A 111 13.34 11.29 7.33
N ILE A 112 14.04 11.86 8.31
CA ILE A 112 14.48 13.27 8.32
C ILE A 112 15.29 13.63 7.06
N THR A 113 15.89 12.62 6.42
CA THR A 113 16.70 12.75 5.21
C THR A 113 15.90 12.89 3.92
N ASP A 114 14.63 12.49 3.92
CA ASP A 114 13.79 12.45 2.72
C ASP A 114 12.87 13.68 2.69
N PRO A 115 12.62 14.25 1.49
CA PRO A 115 11.72 15.39 1.38
C PRO A 115 10.31 15.02 1.84
N GLN A 116 9.68 15.97 2.54
CA GLN A 116 8.30 15.84 2.96
C GLN A 116 7.37 16.03 1.75
N PRO A 117 6.23 15.32 1.68
CA PRO A 117 5.25 15.57 0.64
C PRO A 117 4.71 16.99 0.74
N GLU A 118 4.46 17.63 -0.41
CA GLU A 118 4.04 19.03 -0.47
C GLU A 118 2.52 19.19 -0.35
N ILE A 119 1.76 18.15 -0.74
CA ILE A 119 0.32 18.20 -0.86
C ILE A 119 -0.33 17.40 0.26
N LYS A 120 -1.01 18.08 1.18
CA LYS A 120 -1.83 17.42 2.20
C LYS A 120 -3.20 17.08 1.62
N VAL A 121 -3.52 15.79 1.50
CA VAL A 121 -4.74 15.32 0.83
C VAL A 121 -6.01 15.89 1.46
N LEU A 122 -6.09 15.90 2.80
CA LEU A 122 -7.25 16.45 3.51
C LEU A 122 -7.39 17.97 3.39
N ALA A 123 -6.34 18.68 2.98
CA ALA A 123 -6.37 20.13 2.76
C ALA A 123 -6.84 20.52 1.35
N LEU A 124 -7.02 19.54 0.44
CA LEU A 124 -7.53 19.78 -0.91
C LEU A 124 -8.97 20.29 -0.86
N SER A 125 -9.32 21.18 -1.80
CA SER A 125 -10.74 21.53 -2.03
C SER A 125 -11.53 20.31 -2.51
N ASP A 126 -12.86 20.35 -2.42
CA ASP A 126 -13.71 19.21 -2.82
C ASP A 126 -13.50 18.80 -4.28
N ASP A 127 -13.30 19.77 -5.17
CA ASP A 127 -13.04 19.53 -6.59
C ASP A 127 -11.66 18.88 -6.81
N GLU A 128 -10.62 19.37 -6.13
CA GLU A 128 -9.27 18.81 -6.22
C GLU A 128 -9.20 17.41 -5.60
N PHE A 129 -9.88 17.19 -4.47
CA PHE A 129 -9.97 15.90 -3.82
C PHE A 129 -10.68 14.88 -4.72
N ARG A 130 -11.82 15.26 -5.33
CA ARG A 130 -12.50 14.41 -6.30
C ARG A 130 -11.63 14.10 -7.52
N ALA A 131 -10.92 15.10 -8.05
CA ALA A 131 -10.01 14.89 -9.19
C ALA A 131 -8.86 13.94 -8.83
N LEU A 132 -8.35 13.99 -7.59
CA LEU A 132 -7.39 13.02 -7.10
C LEU A 132 -8.00 11.62 -7.07
N MET A 133 -9.21 11.44 -6.54
CA MET A 133 -9.88 10.13 -6.52
C MET A 133 -10.09 9.57 -7.93
N GLU A 134 -10.54 10.41 -8.87
CA GLU A 134 -10.69 10.06 -10.28
C GLU A 134 -9.36 9.64 -10.90
N THR A 135 -8.27 10.32 -10.56
CA THR A 135 -6.91 9.97 -11.02
C THR A 135 -6.50 8.60 -10.48
N LEU A 136 -6.67 8.35 -9.18
CA LEU A 136 -6.29 7.11 -8.52
C LEU A 136 -7.06 5.91 -9.09
N VAL A 137 -8.39 5.97 -9.21
CA VAL A 137 -9.19 4.82 -9.69
C VAL A 137 -8.95 4.47 -11.16
N ASN A 138 -8.41 5.40 -11.94
CA ASN A 138 -8.10 5.21 -13.36
C ASN A 138 -6.63 4.88 -13.63
N TRP A 139 -5.83 4.65 -12.57
CA TRP A 139 -4.42 4.31 -12.74
C TRP A 139 -4.22 3.01 -13.54
N GLU A 140 -3.18 2.97 -14.38
CA GLU A 140 -2.94 1.82 -15.29
C GLU A 140 -2.68 0.50 -14.55
N LEU A 141 -2.30 0.58 -13.27
CA LEU A 141 -2.12 -0.56 -12.36
C LEU A 141 -3.35 -1.49 -12.37
N PHE A 142 -4.57 -0.94 -12.39
CA PHE A 142 -5.81 -1.72 -12.34
C PHE A 142 -6.03 -2.53 -13.62
N ALA A 143 -5.73 -1.93 -14.78
CA ALA A 143 -5.79 -2.61 -16.07
C ALA A 143 -4.70 -3.70 -16.17
N ALA A 144 -3.48 -3.39 -15.73
CA ALA A 144 -2.38 -4.35 -15.70
C ALA A 144 -2.71 -5.56 -14.80
N ARG A 145 -3.30 -5.33 -13.62
CA ARG A 145 -3.76 -6.41 -12.73
C ARG A 145 -4.80 -7.31 -13.39
N ALA A 146 -5.78 -6.73 -14.09
CA ALA A 146 -6.79 -7.52 -14.79
C ALA A 146 -6.16 -8.48 -15.82
N GLN A 147 -5.11 -8.02 -16.51
CA GLN A 147 -4.37 -8.87 -17.45
C GLN A 147 -3.57 -9.98 -16.74
N VAL A 148 -2.93 -9.69 -15.60
CA VAL A 148 -2.24 -10.71 -14.78
C VAL A 148 -3.21 -11.78 -14.33
N VAL A 149 -4.35 -11.40 -13.74
CA VAL A 149 -5.38 -12.35 -13.26
C VAL A 149 -5.94 -13.21 -14.40
N LYS A 150 -6.12 -12.63 -15.59
CA LYS A 150 -6.56 -13.37 -16.78
C LYS A 150 -5.54 -14.45 -17.17
N LEU A 151 -4.26 -14.11 -17.21
CA LEU A 151 -3.18 -15.04 -17.58
C LEU A 151 -2.92 -16.09 -16.49
N GLN A 152 -3.08 -15.73 -15.22
CA GLN A 152 -2.97 -16.65 -14.08
C GLN A 152 -4.02 -17.77 -14.13
N LYS A 153 -5.22 -17.47 -14.66
CA LYS A 153 -6.33 -18.43 -14.82
C LYS A 153 -6.28 -19.22 -16.13
N ALA A 154 -5.36 -18.87 -17.05
CA ALA A 154 -5.25 -19.54 -18.33
C ALA A 154 -4.64 -20.95 -18.18
N VAL A 155 -4.83 -21.81 -19.18
CA VAL A 155 -4.22 -23.14 -19.17
C VAL A 155 -2.69 -23.01 -19.18
N PRO A 156 -1.97 -23.63 -18.23
CA PRO A 156 -0.52 -23.53 -18.16
C PRO A 156 0.16 -24.00 -19.44
N SER A 157 1.05 -23.17 -19.96
CA SER A 157 1.95 -23.48 -21.08
C SER A 157 3.26 -22.70 -20.88
N VAL A 158 4.32 -23.08 -21.59
CA VAL A 158 5.60 -22.35 -21.53
C VAL A 158 5.40 -20.90 -21.95
N ASP A 159 4.81 -20.66 -23.12
CA ASP A 159 4.51 -19.32 -23.63
C ASP A 159 3.56 -18.55 -22.71
N GLY A 160 2.53 -19.21 -22.17
CA GLY A 160 1.60 -18.59 -21.23
C GLY A 160 2.26 -18.19 -19.91
N THR A 161 3.26 -18.94 -19.46
CA THR A 161 4.03 -18.61 -18.25
C THR A 161 4.90 -17.38 -18.47
N GLU A 162 5.57 -17.30 -19.62
CA GLU A 162 6.39 -16.13 -19.97
C GLU A 162 5.53 -14.88 -20.21
N GLN A 163 4.32 -15.04 -20.78
CA GLN A 163 3.33 -13.97 -20.87
C GLN A 163 2.86 -13.50 -19.49
N LEU A 164 2.59 -14.42 -18.56
CA LEU A 164 2.19 -14.08 -17.20
C LEU A 164 3.29 -13.30 -16.48
N LYS A 165 4.55 -13.75 -16.56
CA LYS A 165 5.71 -13.04 -16.00
C LYS A 165 5.87 -11.64 -16.61
N SER A 166 5.74 -11.53 -17.93
CA SER A 166 5.83 -10.23 -18.63
C SER A 166 4.70 -9.28 -18.21
N ALA A 167 3.46 -9.78 -18.09
CA ALA A 167 2.32 -8.99 -17.62
C ALA A 167 2.48 -8.57 -16.15
N PHE A 168 3.11 -9.40 -15.32
CA PHE A 168 3.43 -9.02 -13.95
C PHE A 168 4.49 -7.92 -13.87
N LEU A 169 5.53 -7.97 -14.72
CA LEU A 169 6.52 -6.91 -14.78
C LEU A 169 5.92 -5.58 -15.22
N GLU A 170 4.97 -5.60 -16.15
CA GLU A 170 4.16 -4.42 -16.51
C GLU A 170 3.37 -3.88 -15.31
N PHE A 171 2.66 -4.76 -14.59
CA PHE A 171 1.93 -4.41 -13.36
C PHE A 171 2.86 -3.77 -12.31
N PHE A 172 4.04 -4.34 -12.11
CA PHE A 172 5.05 -3.81 -11.20
C PHE A 172 5.54 -2.41 -11.61
N VAL A 173 5.75 -2.16 -12.91
CA VAL A 173 6.13 -0.82 -13.38
C VAL A 173 5.00 0.19 -13.18
N CYS A 174 3.75 -0.17 -13.44
CA CYS A 174 2.60 0.69 -13.13
C CYS A 174 2.51 1.02 -11.63
N TYR A 175 2.89 0.08 -10.76
CA TYR A 175 3.02 0.33 -9.32
C TYR A 175 4.13 1.34 -9.01
N LEU A 176 5.32 1.21 -9.61
CA LEU A 176 6.41 2.16 -9.38
C LEU A 176 6.04 3.60 -9.78
N GLU A 177 5.24 3.74 -10.84
CA GLU A 177 4.70 5.02 -11.28
C GLU A 177 3.65 5.56 -10.31
N LEU A 178 2.75 4.71 -9.78
CA LEU A 178 1.79 5.10 -8.75
C LEU A 178 2.52 5.59 -7.48
N GLU A 179 3.52 4.83 -7.05
CA GLU A 179 4.35 5.15 -5.90
C GLU A 179 5.03 6.51 -6.06
N GLN A 180 5.59 6.76 -7.25
CA GLN A 180 6.22 8.04 -7.57
C GLN A 180 5.20 9.18 -7.59
N PHE A 181 4.01 8.96 -8.13
CA PHE A 181 2.95 9.96 -8.13
C PHE A 181 2.48 10.31 -6.71
N LEU A 182 2.28 9.30 -5.86
CA LEU A 182 1.87 9.48 -4.47
C LEU A 182 2.97 10.10 -3.59
N GLU A 183 4.20 10.18 -4.08
CA GLU A 183 5.33 10.73 -3.36
C GLU A 183 5.13 12.19 -2.93
N ASP A 184 4.38 12.97 -3.74
CA ASP A 184 4.08 14.37 -3.48
C ASP A 184 2.87 14.56 -2.54
N TYR A 185 2.14 13.49 -2.22
CA TYR A 185 0.94 13.52 -1.38
C TYR A 185 1.21 12.98 0.03
N TYR A 186 0.71 13.70 1.02
CA TYR A 186 0.65 13.28 2.41
C TYR A 186 -0.79 12.94 2.78
N TYR A 187 -1.00 11.71 3.22
CA TYR A 187 -2.24 11.23 3.80
C TYR A 187 -1.93 10.59 5.16
N ASP A 188 -2.52 11.16 6.20
CA ASP A 188 -2.48 10.62 7.56
C ASP A 188 -3.83 9.95 7.82
N PRO A 189 -3.88 8.61 7.93
CA PRO A 189 -5.12 7.88 8.17
C PRO A 189 -5.68 8.12 9.57
N ASP A 190 -4.85 8.60 10.51
CA ASP A 190 -5.26 8.89 11.89
C ASP A 190 -5.68 10.36 12.08
N GLU A 191 -5.52 11.20 11.05
CA GLU A 191 -5.91 12.60 11.12
C GLU A 191 -7.44 12.74 11.26
N GLY A 192 -7.89 13.42 12.32
CA GLY A 192 -9.31 13.49 12.69
C GLY A 192 -9.78 12.38 13.64
N LEU A 193 -8.91 11.42 13.99
CA LEU A 193 -9.15 10.41 15.04
C LEU A 193 -8.59 10.86 16.40
N GLU A 194 -8.51 12.17 16.67
CA GLU A 194 -7.99 12.64 17.95
C GLU A 194 -8.82 12.09 19.11
N LEU A 195 -8.13 11.65 20.17
CA LEU A 195 -8.79 11.25 21.41
C LEU A 195 -9.68 12.40 21.88
N ARG A 196 -10.96 12.09 22.11
CA ARG A 196 -11.87 13.05 22.73
C ARG A 196 -11.23 13.57 24.02
N PRO A 197 -11.34 14.87 24.34
CA PRO A 197 -10.68 15.46 25.50
C PRO A 197 -10.93 14.68 26.79
N GLU A 198 -12.15 14.17 27.00
CA GLU A 198 -12.46 13.39 28.20
C GLU A 198 -11.71 12.05 28.27
N VAL A 199 -11.46 11.43 27.12
CA VAL A 199 -10.70 10.17 27.03
C VAL A 199 -9.21 10.45 27.23
N ALA A 200 -8.69 11.51 26.62
CA ALA A 200 -7.30 11.95 26.79
C ALA A 200 -7.00 12.27 28.27
N GLU A 201 -7.84 13.10 28.92
CA GLU A 201 -7.70 13.43 30.34
C GLU A 201 -7.79 12.19 31.25
N ARG A 202 -8.66 11.24 30.91
CA ARG A 202 -8.76 9.97 31.67
C ARG A 202 -7.50 9.13 31.49
N LEU A 203 -6.94 9.08 30.28
CA LEU A 203 -5.71 8.36 29.99
C LEU A 203 -4.53 8.99 30.76
N GLU A 204 -4.38 10.31 30.69
CA GLU A 204 -3.35 11.06 31.40
C GLU A 204 -3.44 10.85 32.91
N ARG A 205 -4.65 10.88 33.48
CA ARG A 205 -4.86 10.60 34.90
C ARG A 205 -4.45 9.18 35.26
N SER A 206 -4.84 8.19 34.46
CA SER A 206 -4.48 6.80 34.70
C SER A 206 -2.97 6.58 34.62
N VAL A 207 -2.28 7.19 33.65
CA VAL A 207 -0.81 7.16 33.56
C VAL A 207 -0.18 7.80 34.79
N ALA A 208 -0.64 8.99 35.20
CA ALA A 208 -0.13 9.68 36.38
C ALA A 208 -0.34 8.86 37.67
N GLU A 209 -1.47 8.17 37.82
CA GLU A 209 -1.73 7.27 38.94
C GLU A 209 -0.79 6.06 38.96
N VAL A 210 -0.45 5.51 37.80
CA VAL A 210 0.54 4.43 37.67
C VAL A 210 1.94 4.93 38.03
N GLU A 211 2.35 6.07 37.50
CA GLU A 211 3.66 6.69 37.79
C GLU A 211 3.81 7.10 39.25
N ALA A 212 2.72 7.56 39.88
CA ALA A 212 2.68 7.89 41.30
C ALA A 212 2.59 6.64 42.20
N GLY A 213 2.44 5.44 41.62
CA GLY A 213 2.27 4.18 42.36
C GLY A 213 0.94 4.10 43.12
N THR A 214 -0.05 4.91 42.73
CA THR A 214 -1.38 4.97 43.35
C THR A 214 -2.44 4.20 42.57
N ALA A 215 -2.13 3.78 41.34
CA ALA A 215 -3.02 2.95 40.53
C ALA A 215 -3.14 1.54 41.11
N GLU A 216 -4.35 1.02 41.12
CA GLU A 216 -4.62 -0.39 41.40
C GLU A 216 -4.31 -1.20 40.12
N LEU A 217 -3.13 -1.80 40.09
CA LEU A 217 -2.67 -2.62 38.97
C LEU A 217 -3.02 -4.09 39.23
N ILE A 218 -3.60 -4.75 38.23
CA ILE A 218 -3.82 -6.20 38.26
C ILE A 218 -2.55 -6.88 37.75
N SER A 219 -2.10 -7.91 38.47
CA SER A 219 -0.92 -8.69 38.06
C SER A 219 -1.20 -9.51 36.80
N ILE A 220 -0.16 -9.79 36.01
CA ILE A 220 -0.32 -10.55 34.77
C ILE A 220 -0.76 -11.99 35.06
N GLU A 221 -0.37 -12.53 36.22
CA GLU A 221 -0.81 -13.84 36.73
C GLU A 221 -2.30 -13.85 37.10
N GLU A 222 -2.82 -12.76 37.68
CA GLU A 222 -4.26 -12.62 37.94
C GLU A 222 -5.07 -12.53 36.65
N VAL A 223 -4.60 -11.75 35.68
CA VAL A 223 -5.23 -11.66 34.35
C VAL A 223 -5.23 -13.04 33.66
N ALA A 224 -4.11 -13.77 33.72
CA ALA A 224 -3.99 -15.10 33.15
C ALA A 224 -4.97 -16.09 33.80
N LYS A 225 -5.13 -16.01 35.12
CA LYS A 225 -6.10 -16.83 35.87
C LYS A 225 -7.54 -16.51 35.49
N GLU A 226 -7.89 -15.23 35.34
CA GLU A 226 -9.24 -14.81 34.91
C GLU A 226 -9.55 -15.28 33.48
N LEU A 227 -8.56 -15.25 32.59
CA LEU A 227 -8.70 -15.68 31.20
C LEU A 227 -8.55 -17.21 31.00
N GLY A 228 -8.34 -17.98 32.07
CA GLY A 228 -8.18 -19.43 32.01
C GLY A 228 -6.90 -19.89 31.30
N LEU A 229 -5.90 -19.01 31.21
CA LEU A 229 -4.62 -19.30 30.60
C LEU A 229 -3.71 -20.01 31.61
N LYS A 230 -2.99 -21.03 31.16
CA LYS A 230 -1.95 -21.68 31.97
C LYS A 230 -0.68 -20.83 31.88
N TRP A 231 -0.28 -20.28 33.02
CA TRP A 231 0.98 -19.57 33.22
C TRP A 231 2.09 -20.56 33.59
#